data_AF-A0A7X0XTY1-F1
#
_entry.id   AF-A0A7X0XTY1-F1
#
_cell.length_a   1.000
_cell.length_b   1.000
_cell.length_c   1.000
_cell.angle_alpha   90.00
_cell.angle_beta   90.00
_cell.angle_gamma   90.00
#
_symmetry.space_group_name_H-M   'P 1'
#
loop_
_entity.id
_entity.type
_entity.pdbx_description
1 polymer ?
#
loop_
_entity_poly.entity_id
_entity_poly.type
_entity_poly.pdbx_seq_one_letter_code
_entity_poly.pdbx_strand_id
1 'polypeptide(L)'
;NTYFSSSDAAFSDRYQAQNEFSRVKEGSIPVKGGWRIYSSGPGIYLHQLISSVLGIRQTEDTFIFDPILPDELDGLECHIELDNYPLDITFELSDDAGILVDGEKQPLENESNPYRTGAIILPKKNLTSKCSQITIKFQKNNRL
;
A
#
# COMPACT_ATOMS: atom_id res chain seq x y z
N ASN A 1 6.59 16.20 -13.02
CA ASN A 1 5.53 15.21 -12.69
C ASN A 1 5.75 13.87 -13.41
N THR A 2 6.98 13.48 -13.75
CA THR A 2 7.26 12.23 -14.46
C THR A 2 8.17 11.34 -13.62
N TYR A 3 7.96 10.03 -13.69
CA TYR A 3 8.78 9.03 -13.02
C TYR A 3 10.23 9.07 -13.53
N PHE A 4 11.20 8.95 -12.63
CA PHE A 4 12.61 8.78 -12.94
C PHE A 4 13.07 7.34 -12.65
N SER A 5 13.88 6.73 -13.51
CA SER A 5 14.28 5.32 -13.42
C SER A 5 15.42 5.05 -12.43
N SER A 6 16.12 6.09 -12.00
CA SER A 6 17.35 5.99 -11.21
C SER A 6 17.62 7.26 -10.42
N SER A 7 18.30 7.11 -9.29
CA SER A 7 18.85 8.19 -8.48
C SER A 7 20.37 8.03 -8.47
N ASP A 8 21.05 8.86 -9.24
CA ASP A 8 22.49 8.73 -9.51
C ASP A 8 23.27 9.72 -8.65
N ALA A 9 24.24 9.23 -7.87
CA ALA A 9 25.18 10.08 -7.14
C ALA A 9 26.07 10.88 -8.09
N ALA A 10 26.36 12.13 -7.75
CA ALA A 10 27.11 13.07 -8.59
C ALA A 10 28.63 12.82 -8.61
N PHE A 11 29.06 11.57 -8.80
CA PHE A 11 30.46 11.24 -9.07
C PHE A 11 30.85 11.63 -10.49
N SER A 12 32.07 12.11 -10.67
CA SER A 12 32.58 12.53 -11.98
C SER A 12 33.03 11.34 -12.82
N ASP A 13 33.51 10.27 -12.19
CA ASP A 13 33.94 9.06 -12.84
C ASP A 13 33.76 7.82 -11.94
N ARG A 14 34.05 6.65 -12.51
CA ARG A 14 33.87 5.35 -11.86
C ARG A 14 34.90 5.07 -10.75
N TYR A 15 36.08 5.67 -10.81
CA TYR A 15 37.13 5.49 -9.80
C TYR A 15 36.79 6.28 -8.55
N GLN A 16 36.30 7.51 -8.71
CA GLN A 16 35.76 8.29 -7.61
C GLN A 16 34.58 7.56 -6.95
N ALA A 17 33.63 7.07 -7.76
CA ALA A 17 32.49 6.31 -7.24
C ALA A 17 32.94 5.07 -6.46
N GLN A 18 33.98 4.37 -6.90
CA GLN A 18 34.54 3.21 -6.20
C GLN A 18 35.19 3.60 -4.86
N ASN A 19 35.99 4.66 -4.85
CA ASN A 19 36.76 5.07 -3.67
C ASN A 19 35.91 5.78 -2.61
N GLU A 20 34.84 6.46 -3.01
CA GLU A 20 34.04 7.34 -2.17
C GLU A 20 32.57 6.89 -2.04
N PHE A 21 32.25 5.64 -2.37
CA PHE A 21 30.86 5.16 -2.38
C PHE A 21 30.13 5.33 -1.03
N SER A 22 30.85 5.33 0.10
CA SER A 22 30.27 5.52 1.43
C SER A 22 29.46 6.82 1.55
N ARG A 23 29.83 7.85 0.79
CA ARG A 23 29.15 9.15 0.75
C ARG A 23 27.68 9.04 0.32
N VAL A 24 27.33 8.03 -0.47
CA VAL A 24 25.93 7.76 -0.85
C VAL A 24 25.11 7.37 0.38
N LYS A 25 25.63 6.45 1.20
CA LYS A 25 24.97 6.01 2.44
C LYS A 25 24.91 7.12 3.49
N GLU A 26 25.94 7.96 3.55
CA GLU A 26 26.00 9.12 4.45
C GLU A 26 25.11 10.28 4.01
N GLY A 27 24.66 10.31 2.74
CA GLY A 27 23.96 11.44 2.15
C GLY A 27 24.86 12.68 1.95
N SER A 28 26.20 12.51 1.97
CA SER A 28 27.18 13.60 1.87
C SER A 28 27.59 13.92 0.42
N ILE A 29 26.95 13.30 -0.56
CA ILE A 29 27.07 13.60 -1.99
C ILE A 29 25.67 13.83 -2.59
N PRO A 30 25.46 14.88 -3.40
CA PRO A 30 24.17 15.09 -4.04
C PRO A 30 23.85 13.98 -5.06
N VAL A 31 22.56 13.76 -5.29
CA VAL A 31 22.02 12.81 -6.28
C VAL A 31 21.18 13.53 -7.34
N LYS A 32 21.06 12.93 -8.52
CA LYS A 32 20.23 13.42 -9.63
C LYS A 32 19.32 12.30 -10.17
N GLY A 33 18.14 12.68 -10.65
CA GLY A 33 17.23 11.74 -11.31
C GLY A 33 17.73 11.39 -12.73
N GLY A 34 17.67 10.11 -13.08
CA GLY A 34 18.04 9.61 -14.40
C GLY A 34 16.93 9.73 -15.45
N TRP A 35 16.79 8.69 -16.29
CA TRP A 35 15.85 8.70 -17.40
C TRP A 35 14.39 8.73 -16.94
N ARG A 36 13.50 9.24 -17.78
CA ARG A 36 12.11 9.48 -17.40
C ARG A 36 11.14 8.66 -18.24
N ILE A 37 9.94 8.45 -17.70
CA ILE A 37 8.75 7.90 -18.37
C ILE A 37 8.86 6.40 -18.71
N TYR A 38 9.79 6.01 -19.57
CA TYR A 38 9.82 4.65 -20.12
C TYR A 38 10.48 3.66 -19.16
N SER A 39 9.66 3.05 -18.30
CA SER A 39 10.02 2.00 -17.37
C SER A 39 8.76 1.24 -16.96
N SER A 40 8.90 0.00 -16.49
CA SER A 40 7.82 -0.70 -15.76
C SER A 40 7.56 -0.09 -14.38
N GLY A 41 8.51 0.70 -13.87
CA GLY A 41 8.49 1.32 -12.54
C GLY A 41 7.18 2.01 -12.16
N PRO A 42 6.57 2.88 -13.00
CA PRO A 42 5.29 3.52 -12.68
C PRO A 42 4.15 2.52 -12.41
N GLY A 43 4.04 1.48 -13.24
CA GLY A 43 2.99 0.46 -13.08
C GLY A 43 3.21 -0.39 -11.84
N ILE A 44 4.44 -0.84 -11.61
CA ILE A 44 4.80 -1.60 -10.41
C ILE A 44 4.59 -0.76 -9.15
N TYR A 45 4.99 0.51 -9.16
CA TYR A 45 4.81 1.42 -8.04
C TYR A 45 3.33 1.59 -7.68
N LEU A 46 2.47 1.82 -8.67
CA LEU A 46 1.02 1.96 -8.43
C LEU A 46 0.42 0.67 -7.88
N HIS A 47 0.82 -0.49 -8.42
CA HIS A 47 0.39 -1.78 -7.90
C HIS A 47 0.84 -1.99 -6.45
N GLN A 48 2.09 -1.66 -6.10
CA GLN A 48 2.59 -1.76 -4.72
C GLN A 48 1.84 -0.82 -3.77
N LEU A 49 1.57 0.42 -4.19
CA LEU A 49 0.80 1.37 -3.40
C LEU A 49 -0.60 0.83 -3.09
N ILE A 50 -1.31 0.34 -4.11
CA ILE A 50 -2.69 -0.16 -3.94
C ILE A 50 -2.70 -1.50 -3.20
N SER A 51 -1.93 -2.48 -3.66
CA SER A 51 -2.06 -3.87 -3.21
C SER A 51 -1.19 -4.24 -2.01
N SER A 52 -0.14 -3.47 -1.71
CA SER A 52 0.81 -3.79 -0.64
C SER A 52 0.88 -2.74 0.46
N VAL A 53 0.64 -1.46 0.16
CA VAL A 53 0.60 -0.38 1.17
C VAL A 53 -0.82 -0.18 1.68
N LEU A 54 -1.76 0.22 0.79
CA LEU A 54 -3.19 0.26 1.13
C LEU A 54 -3.76 -1.15 1.35
N GLY A 55 -3.09 -2.16 0.80
CA GLY A 55 -3.44 -3.56 1.03
C GLY A 55 -4.69 -4.03 0.30
N ILE A 56 -5.11 -3.34 -0.74
CA ILE A 56 -6.36 -3.61 -1.46
C ILE A 56 -6.10 -4.57 -2.62
N ARG A 57 -6.71 -5.74 -2.55
CA ARG A 57 -6.66 -6.79 -3.57
C ARG A 57 -8.06 -7.35 -3.82
N GLN A 58 -8.24 -8.03 -4.95
CA GLN A 58 -9.49 -8.71 -5.28
C GLN A 58 -9.23 -10.05 -5.95
N THR A 59 -10.15 -10.99 -5.72
CA THR A 59 -10.32 -12.20 -6.51
C THR A 59 -11.67 -12.15 -7.22
N GLU A 60 -12.09 -13.23 -7.86
CA GLU A 60 -13.42 -13.33 -8.47
C GLU A 60 -14.55 -13.09 -7.44
N ASP A 61 -14.42 -13.64 -6.23
CA ASP A 61 -15.50 -13.67 -5.23
C ASP A 61 -15.23 -12.84 -3.97
N THR A 62 -14.00 -12.34 -3.79
CA THR A 62 -13.59 -11.69 -2.55
C THR A 62 -12.85 -10.38 -2.79
N PHE A 63 -13.04 -9.44 -1.86
CA PHE A 63 -12.09 -8.37 -1.60
C PHE A 63 -11.16 -8.80 -0.48
N ILE A 64 -9.89 -8.43 -0.60
CA ILE A 64 -8.85 -8.78 0.37
C ILE A 64 -8.21 -7.47 0.83
N PHE A 65 -8.19 -7.27 2.14
CA PHE A 65 -7.69 -6.05 2.77
C PHE A 65 -6.53 -6.38 3.70
N ASP A 66 -5.40 -5.75 3.44
CA ASP A 66 -4.14 -6.01 4.14
C ASP A 66 -3.31 -4.73 4.38
N PRO A 67 -3.88 -3.65 4.95
CA PRO A 67 -3.16 -2.39 5.10
C PRO A 67 -1.84 -2.54 5.86
N ILE A 68 -0.80 -1.92 5.29
CA ILE A 68 0.51 -1.74 5.89
C ILE A 68 0.75 -0.23 6.00
N LEU A 69 0.13 0.40 7.00
CA LEU A 69 0.06 1.85 7.16
C LEU A 69 0.70 2.29 8.48
N PRO A 70 1.40 3.42 8.51
CA PRO A 70 1.87 4.00 9.76
C PRO A 70 0.73 4.79 10.43
N ASP A 71 0.87 5.06 11.74
CA ASP A 71 -0.18 5.68 12.56
C ASP A 71 -0.59 7.09 12.05
N GLU A 72 0.29 7.79 11.35
CA GLU A 72 0.00 9.13 10.82
C GLU A 72 -1.04 9.11 9.68
N LEU A 73 -1.41 7.92 9.19
CA LEU A 73 -2.47 7.72 8.20
C LEU A 73 -3.80 7.25 8.81
N ASP A 74 -3.97 7.38 10.14
CA ASP A 74 -5.29 7.25 10.78
C ASP A 74 -6.30 8.24 10.14
N GLY A 75 -7.45 7.71 9.73
CA GLY A 75 -8.48 8.46 9.02
C GLY A 75 -8.23 8.64 7.52
N LEU A 76 -7.25 7.93 6.92
CA LEU A 76 -7.04 7.97 5.48
C LEU A 76 -8.29 7.46 4.75
N GLU A 77 -8.75 8.23 3.76
CA GLU A 77 -9.86 7.86 2.88
C GLU A 77 -9.35 7.50 1.48
N CYS A 78 -9.88 6.41 0.93
CA CYS A 78 -9.59 5.93 -0.41
C CYS A 78 -10.90 5.63 -1.14
N HIS A 79 -11.13 6.36 -2.23
CA HIS A 79 -12.23 6.11 -3.15
C HIS A 79 -11.71 5.29 -4.33
N ILE A 80 -12.22 4.07 -4.49
CA ILE A 80 -11.75 3.13 -5.52
C ILE A 80 -12.91 2.32 -6.10
N GLU A 81 -12.84 2.02 -7.39
CA GLU A 81 -13.77 1.10 -8.03
C GLU A 81 -13.08 -0.27 -8.22
N LEU A 82 -13.64 -1.30 -7.59
CA LEU A 82 -13.17 -2.68 -7.68
C LEU A 82 -14.27 -3.55 -8.28
N ASP A 83 -14.05 -4.17 -9.43
CA ASP A 83 -15.07 -4.98 -10.15
C ASP A 83 -16.45 -4.29 -10.31
N ASN A 84 -16.45 -2.99 -10.61
CA ASN A 84 -17.63 -2.12 -10.70
C ASN A 84 -18.38 -1.89 -9.37
N TYR A 85 -17.72 -2.14 -8.24
CA TYR A 85 -18.14 -1.69 -6.92
C TYR A 85 -17.39 -0.38 -6.60
N PRO A 86 -18.04 0.78 -6.65
CA PRO A 86 -17.50 1.98 -6.01
C PRO A 86 -17.46 1.77 -4.50
N LEU A 87 -16.25 1.82 -3.93
CA LEU A 87 -15.99 1.65 -2.50
C LEU A 87 -15.39 2.93 -1.93
N ASP A 88 -15.98 3.37 -0.82
CA ASP A 88 -15.42 4.41 0.03
C ASP A 88 -14.76 3.71 1.23
N ILE A 89 -13.42 3.66 1.22
CA ILE A 89 -12.64 2.93 2.22
C ILE A 89 -11.99 3.93 3.17
N THR A 90 -12.26 3.78 4.47
CA THR A 90 -11.61 4.55 5.53
C THR A 90 -10.71 3.62 6.36
N PHE A 91 -9.47 4.03 6.59
CA PHE A 91 -8.53 3.31 7.44
C PHE A 91 -8.51 3.95 8.83
N GLU A 92 -8.89 3.22 9.86
CA GLU A 92 -8.93 3.69 11.26
C GLU A 92 -7.93 2.92 12.12
N LEU A 93 -7.07 3.64 12.83
CA LEU A 93 -6.21 3.05 13.83
C LEU A 93 -7.06 2.60 15.03
N SER A 94 -6.97 1.33 15.40
CA SER A 94 -7.76 0.77 16.50
C SER A 94 -7.01 -0.31 17.26
N ASP A 95 -7.36 -0.51 18.53
CA ASP A 95 -6.89 -1.65 19.33
C ASP A 95 -7.61 -2.96 18.95
N ASP A 96 -8.82 -2.88 18.39
CA ASP A 96 -9.59 -4.03 17.87
C ASP A 96 -9.56 -4.00 16.34
N ALA A 97 -8.79 -4.90 15.74
CA ALA A 97 -8.73 -5.01 14.29
C ALA A 97 -10.05 -5.54 13.72
N GLY A 98 -10.37 -5.09 12.51
CA GLY A 98 -11.47 -5.69 11.77
C GLY A 98 -12.01 -4.81 10.66
N ILE A 99 -13.18 -5.19 10.15
CA ILE A 99 -13.82 -4.49 9.04
C ILE A 99 -15.31 -4.25 9.34
N LEU A 100 -15.77 -3.05 9.04
CA LEU A 100 -17.18 -2.68 9.05
C LEU A 100 -17.62 -2.37 7.63
N VAL A 101 -18.77 -2.89 7.24
CA VAL A 101 -19.43 -2.59 5.97
C VAL A 101 -20.73 -1.87 6.30
N ASP A 102 -20.86 -0.63 5.85
CA ASP A 102 -22.03 0.23 6.11
C ASP A 102 -22.34 0.34 7.63
N GLY A 103 -21.29 0.34 8.46
CA GLY A 103 -21.38 0.38 9.92
C GLY A 103 -21.54 -0.98 10.62
N GLU A 104 -21.76 -2.06 9.88
CA GLU A 104 -21.97 -3.40 10.43
C GLU A 104 -20.67 -4.23 10.45
N LYS A 105 -20.30 -4.74 11.63
CA LYS A 105 -19.08 -5.55 11.80
C LYS A 105 -19.19 -6.87 11.04
N GLN A 106 -18.20 -7.16 10.20
CA GLN A 106 -18.13 -8.41 9.45
C GLN A 106 -17.33 -9.48 10.22
N PRO A 107 -17.62 -10.77 9.99
CA PRO A 107 -16.77 -11.84 10.50
C PRO A 107 -15.37 -11.73 9.89
N LEU A 108 -14.34 -11.94 10.72
CA LEU A 108 -12.96 -11.92 10.29
C LEU A 108 -12.51 -13.31 9.87
N GLU A 109 -12.06 -13.41 8.63
CA GLU A 109 -11.31 -14.56 8.12
C GLU A 109 -9.99 -14.02 7.58
N ASN A 110 -8.88 -14.44 8.18
CA ASN A 110 -7.55 -13.98 7.79
C ASN A 110 -6.87 -14.99 6.85
N GLU A 111 -6.19 -14.50 5.83
CA GLU A 111 -5.26 -15.32 5.03
C GLU A 111 -4.10 -15.83 5.91
N SER A 112 -3.52 -16.97 5.51
CA SER A 112 -2.29 -17.45 6.15
C SER A 112 -1.11 -16.55 5.75
N ASN A 113 -0.35 -16.07 6.75
CA ASN A 113 0.90 -15.37 6.53
C ASN A 113 1.93 -15.81 7.58
N PRO A 114 3.12 -16.29 7.18
CA PRO A 114 4.11 -16.81 8.13
C PRO A 114 4.82 -15.71 8.95
N TYR A 115 4.70 -14.44 8.55
CA TYR A 115 5.47 -13.34 9.14
C TYR A 115 4.64 -12.43 10.06
N ARG A 116 3.31 -12.44 9.95
CA ARG A 116 2.37 -11.60 10.72
C ARG A 116 0.93 -12.10 10.59
N THR A 117 -0.03 -11.45 11.25
CA THR A 117 -1.45 -11.68 10.94
C THR A 117 -1.72 -11.36 9.48
N GLY A 118 -2.43 -12.24 8.79
CA GLY A 118 -2.70 -12.09 7.36
C GLY A 118 -3.90 -11.20 7.05
N ALA A 119 -4.11 -10.99 5.75
CA ALA A 119 -5.14 -10.11 5.22
C ALA A 119 -6.55 -10.55 5.60
N ILE A 120 -7.46 -9.60 5.82
CA ILE A 120 -8.88 -9.87 6.01
C ILE A 120 -9.52 -10.17 4.65
N ILE A 121 -10.29 -11.25 4.58
CA ILE A 121 -11.07 -11.64 3.41
C ILE A 121 -12.52 -11.19 3.60
N LEU A 122 -13.01 -10.35 2.68
CA LEU A 122 -14.41 -9.93 2.62
C LEU A 122 -15.06 -10.56 1.37
N PRO A 123 -15.95 -11.54 1.52
CA PRO A 123 -16.73 -12.06 0.40
C PRO A 123 -17.59 -10.94 -0.22
N LYS A 124 -17.59 -10.80 -1.56
CA LYS A 124 -18.36 -9.76 -2.25
C LYS A 124 -19.85 -9.83 -1.99
N LYS A 125 -20.38 -11.03 -1.73
CA LYS A 125 -21.77 -11.27 -1.32
C LYS A 125 -22.17 -10.59 -0.01
N ASN A 126 -21.20 -10.16 0.82
CA ASN A 126 -21.45 -9.46 2.06
C ASN A 126 -21.69 -7.95 1.85
N LEU A 127 -21.41 -7.42 0.64
CA LEU A 127 -21.79 -6.05 0.32
C LEU A 127 -23.29 -5.96 0.11
N THR A 128 -23.93 -5.06 0.86
CA THR A 128 -25.39 -4.88 0.82
C THR A 128 -25.84 -4.02 -0.37
N SER A 129 -24.94 -3.19 -0.88
CA SER A 129 -25.17 -2.30 -2.01
C SER A 129 -23.97 -2.28 -2.94
N LYS A 130 -24.14 -1.68 -4.13
CA LYS A 130 -23.02 -1.45 -5.05
C LYS A 130 -22.12 -0.30 -4.59
N CYS A 131 -22.57 0.54 -3.66
CA CYS A 131 -21.85 1.69 -3.12
C CYS A 131 -21.80 1.56 -1.60
N SER A 132 -20.81 0.83 -1.09
CA SER A 132 -20.68 0.55 0.34
C SER A 132 -19.54 1.35 0.96
N GLN A 133 -19.76 1.79 2.18
CA GLN A 133 -18.74 2.36 3.04
C GLN A 133 -18.02 1.22 3.76
N ILE A 134 -16.69 1.19 3.67
CA ILE A 134 -15.86 0.19 4.30
C ILE A 134 -14.93 0.88 5.29
N THR A 135 -15.05 0.54 6.57
CA THR A 135 -14.09 0.97 7.58
C THR A 135 -13.16 -0.18 7.89
N ILE A 136 -11.87 -0.02 7.63
CA ILE A 136 -10.83 -0.99 7.96
C ILE A 136 -10.14 -0.52 9.24
N LYS A 137 -10.34 -1.26 10.32
CA LYS A 137 -9.66 -1.05 11.59
C LYS A 137 -8.35 -1.80 11.62
N PHE A 138 -7.23 -1.08 11.67
CA PHE A 138 -5.88 -1.65 11.69
C PHE A 138 -5.16 -1.33 13.00
N GLN A 139 -4.28 -2.21 13.46
CA GLN A 139 -3.49 -1.98 14.68
C GLN A 139 -2.08 -1.44 14.38
N LYS A 140 -1.49 -0.80 15.39
CA LYS A 140 -0.06 -0.48 15.46
C LYS A 140 0.79 -1.70 15.07
N ASN A 141 1.72 -1.49 14.13
CA ASN A 141 2.56 -2.51 13.51
C ASN A 141 1.87 -3.44 12.49
N ASN A 142 0.78 -2.99 11.86
CA ASN A 142 0.13 -3.69 10.73
C ASN A 142 -0.35 -5.10 11.07
N ARG A 143 -0.92 -5.22 12.26
CA ARG A 143 -1.65 -6.42 12.66
C ARG A 143 -3.13 -6.13 12.46
N LEU A 144 -3.71 -6.82 11.49
CA LEU A 144 -5.15 -7.02 11.41
C LEU A 144 -5.56 -8.18 12.30
#